data_AF-A0A963I6A2-F1
#
_entry.id   AF-A0A963I6A2-F1
#
_cell.length_a   1.000
_cell.length_b   1.000
_cell.length_c   1.000
_cell.angle_alpha   90.00
_cell.angle_beta   90.00
_cell.angle_gamma   90.00
#
_symmetry.space_group_name_H-M   'P 1'
#
loop_
_entity.id
_entity.type
_entity.pdbx_description
1 polymer ?
#
loop_
_entity_poly.entity_id
_entity_poly.type
_entity_poly.pdbx_seq_one_letter_code
_entity_poly.pdbx_strand_id
1 'polypeptide(L)'
;MNTPAPIELGRLPSLADLFAHLLAGKHLNRLAHHSLWAELEREQAQYAQLFAALGYDLRIDGRGFAWFHFDEASSNVSKTTRQLALLFMLIFEFKADGGAHLARFTDWQIDHSFLSALIEKHQLLLAAENLAEPDLLQQLLRSAANYGFAIAEGAGWRL
;
A
#
# COMPACT_ATOMS: atom_id res chain seq x y z
N MET A 1 28.95 -24.43 3.22
CA MET A 1 28.16 -23.60 2.30
C MET A 1 26.86 -24.35 2.04
N ASN A 2 25.72 -23.86 2.53
CA ASN A 2 24.43 -24.46 2.20
C ASN A 2 24.04 -24.01 0.80
N THR A 3 23.93 -24.95 -0.14
CA THR A 3 23.33 -24.67 -1.44
C THR A 3 21.86 -24.30 -1.21
N PRO A 4 21.39 -23.14 -1.69
CA PRO A 4 19.97 -22.82 -1.58
C PRO A 4 19.15 -23.88 -2.34
N ALA A 5 17.96 -24.17 -1.81
CA ALA A 5 17.06 -25.15 -2.45
C ALA A 5 16.78 -24.74 -3.91
N PRO A 6 16.56 -25.71 -4.82
CA PRO A 6 16.25 -25.39 -6.20
C PRO A 6 14.92 -24.64 -6.31
N ILE A 7 14.84 -23.69 -7.25
CA ILE A 7 13.61 -22.97 -7.53
C ILE A 7 12.64 -23.90 -8.26
N GLU A 8 11.47 -24.14 -7.67
CA GLU A 8 10.45 -25.03 -8.21
C GLU A 8 9.32 -24.22 -8.87
N LEU A 9 9.49 -23.86 -10.15
CA LEU A 9 8.52 -23.02 -10.87
C LEU A 9 7.09 -23.62 -10.92
N GLY A 10 6.96 -24.95 -10.84
CA GLY A 10 5.65 -25.62 -10.78
C GLY A 10 4.83 -25.29 -9.53
N ARG A 11 5.45 -24.75 -8.48
CA ARG A 11 4.79 -24.30 -7.24
C ARG A 11 4.34 -22.84 -7.29
N LEU A 12 4.69 -22.11 -8.35
CA LEU A 12 4.47 -20.66 -8.51
C LEU A 12 3.55 -20.35 -9.71
N PRO A 13 2.34 -20.94 -9.81
CA PRO A 13 1.45 -20.72 -10.95
C PRO A 13 1.05 -19.24 -11.17
N SER A 14 1.04 -18.42 -10.13
CA SER A 14 0.76 -16.97 -10.21
C SER A 14 2.03 -16.11 -10.35
N LEU A 15 3.18 -16.69 -10.67
CA LEU A 15 4.45 -15.97 -10.79
C LEU A 15 4.37 -14.75 -11.71
N ALA A 16 3.80 -14.90 -12.91
CA ALA A 16 3.72 -13.82 -13.89
C ALA A 16 2.87 -12.64 -13.36
N ASP A 17 1.71 -12.95 -12.80
CA ASP A 17 0.77 -11.94 -12.28
C ASP A 17 1.37 -11.22 -11.06
N LEU A 18 1.96 -11.97 -10.14
CA LEU A 18 2.58 -11.43 -8.93
C LEU A 18 3.79 -10.55 -9.29
N PHE A 19 4.63 -11.02 -10.21
CA PHE A 19 5.78 -10.25 -10.68
C PHE A 19 5.34 -8.95 -11.36
N ALA A 20 4.38 -9.00 -12.29
CA ALA A 20 3.86 -7.82 -12.98
C ALA A 20 3.23 -6.80 -12.01
N HIS A 21 2.49 -7.28 -11.02
CA HIS A 21 1.88 -6.42 -9.99
C HIS A 21 2.93 -5.66 -9.18
N LEU A 22 3.94 -6.37 -8.67
CA LEU A 22 5.00 -5.78 -7.86
C LEU A 22 5.93 -4.87 -8.69
N LEU A 23 6.24 -5.27 -9.93
CA LEU A 23 7.06 -4.49 -10.86
C LEU A 23 6.42 -3.14 -11.20
N ALA A 24 5.09 -3.07 -11.22
CA ALA A 24 4.36 -1.81 -11.39
C ALA A 24 4.43 -0.88 -10.14
N GLY A 25 5.20 -1.23 -9.12
CA GLY A 25 5.34 -0.47 -7.88
C GLY A 25 4.13 -0.59 -6.95
N LYS A 26 3.24 -1.56 -7.19
CA LYS A 26 2.05 -1.79 -6.37
C LYS A 26 2.36 -2.68 -5.19
N HIS A 27 1.74 -2.39 -4.06
CA HIS A 27 1.74 -3.26 -2.90
C HIS A 27 0.69 -4.35 -3.10
N LEU A 28 1.06 -5.58 -2.79
CA LEU A 28 0.12 -6.67 -2.65
C LEU A 28 -0.53 -6.57 -1.27
N ASN A 29 -1.84 -6.37 -1.24
CA ASN A 29 -2.64 -6.31 -0.03
C ASN A 29 -3.43 -7.61 0.15
N ARG A 30 -3.29 -8.28 1.31
CA ARG A 30 -3.97 -9.55 1.66
C ARG A 30 -5.49 -9.48 1.49
N LEU A 31 -6.11 -8.35 1.86
CA LEU A 31 -7.56 -8.19 1.82
C LEU A 31 -8.07 -8.02 0.37
N ALA A 32 -7.33 -7.30 -0.48
CA ALA A 32 -7.72 -7.07 -1.87
C ALA A 32 -7.32 -8.21 -2.82
N HIS A 33 -6.21 -8.91 -2.54
CA HIS A 33 -5.60 -9.89 -3.45
C HIS A 33 -5.47 -11.27 -2.79
N HIS A 34 -6.55 -11.78 -2.21
CA HIS A 34 -6.56 -13.02 -1.41
C HIS A 34 -5.86 -14.21 -2.07
N SER A 35 -6.12 -14.49 -3.36
CA SER A 35 -5.52 -15.63 -4.06
C SER A 35 -4.02 -15.49 -4.26
N LEU A 36 -3.56 -14.32 -4.71
CA LEU A 36 -2.14 -14.03 -4.89
C LEU A 36 -1.41 -14.04 -3.54
N TRP A 37 -2.05 -13.51 -2.50
CA TRP A 37 -1.48 -13.53 -1.15
C TRP A 37 -1.31 -14.94 -0.61
N ALA A 38 -2.33 -15.79 -0.73
CA ALA A 38 -2.29 -17.16 -0.22
C ALA A 38 -1.16 -17.98 -0.85
N GLU A 39 -0.91 -17.79 -2.14
CA GLU A 39 0.23 -18.40 -2.83
C GLU A 39 1.58 -17.82 -2.36
N LEU A 40 1.70 -16.49 -2.30
CA LEU A 40 2.92 -15.84 -1.82
C LEU A 40 3.29 -16.28 -0.41
N GLU A 41 2.31 -16.39 0.48
CA GLU A 41 2.50 -16.81 1.87
C GLU A 41 2.94 -18.27 1.96
N ARG A 42 2.34 -19.16 1.14
CA ARG A 42 2.71 -20.58 1.07
C ARG A 42 4.12 -20.79 0.51
N GLU A 43 4.49 -20.02 -0.51
CA GLU A 43 5.72 -20.21 -1.30
C GLU A 43 6.74 -19.08 -1.09
N GLN A 44 6.71 -18.43 0.07
CA GLN A 44 7.49 -17.24 0.38
C GLN A 44 8.99 -17.40 0.07
N ALA A 45 9.58 -18.53 0.46
CA ALA A 45 11.00 -18.79 0.25
C ALA A 45 11.36 -18.90 -1.25
N GLN A 46 10.50 -19.55 -2.05
CA GLN A 46 10.67 -19.71 -3.49
C GLN A 46 10.61 -18.36 -4.21
N TYR A 47 9.61 -17.53 -3.88
CA TYR A 47 9.48 -16.18 -4.44
C TYR A 47 10.63 -15.26 -4.03
N ALA A 48 10.99 -15.23 -2.75
CA ALA A 48 12.09 -14.40 -2.27
C ALA A 48 13.41 -14.78 -2.95
N GLN A 49 13.70 -16.08 -3.08
CA GLN A 49 14.90 -16.57 -3.77
C GLN A 49 14.89 -16.21 -5.26
N LEU A 50 13.78 -16.43 -5.95
CA LEU A 50 13.64 -16.14 -7.38
C LEU A 50 13.81 -14.65 -7.68
N PHE A 51 13.09 -13.80 -6.94
CA PHE A 51 13.17 -12.36 -7.16
C PHE A 51 14.52 -11.78 -6.77
N ALA A 52 15.14 -12.27 -5.69
CA ALA A 52 16.52 -11.89 -5.35
C ALA A 52 17.52 -12.27 -6.47
N ALA A 53 17.37 -13.45 -7.08
CA ALA A 53 18.20 -13.86 -8.22
C ALA A 53 18.00 -12.98 -9.47
N LEU A 54 16.84 -12.33 -9.59
CA LEU A 54 16.53 -11.37 -10.64
C LEU A 54 16.89 -9.92 -10.27
N GLY A 55 17.44 -9.68 -9.07
CA GLY A 55 17.84 -8.35 -8.60
C GLY A 55 16.72 -7.53 -7.94
N TYR A 56 15.62 -8.14 -7.55
CA TYR A 56 14.52 -7.48 -6.83
C TYR A 56 14.54 -7.84 -5.34
N ASP A 57 14.24 -6.87 -4.49
CA ASP A 57 14.11 -7.08 -3.05
C ASP A 57 12.63 -7.20 -2.65
N LEU A 58 12.14 -8.43 -2.51
CA LEU A 58 10.78 -8.70 -2.05
C LEU A 58 10.67 -8.53 -0.53
N ARG A 59 9.86 -7.56 -0.10
CA ARG A 59 9.51 -7.36 1.31
C ARG A 59 8.10 -7.86 1.57
N ILE A 60 7.92 -8.52 2.71
CA ILE A 60 6.63 -9.03 3.19
C ILE A 60 6.50 -8.60 4.66
N ASP A 61 5.41 -7.92 4.96
CA ASP A 61 5.04 -7.47 6.30
C ASP A 61 3.92 -8.36 6.86
N GLY A 62 4.05 -8.76 8.14
CA GLY A 62 3.10 -9.66 8.81
C GLY A 62 1.66 -9.14 8.90
N ARG A 63 1.44 -7.84 8.68
CA ARG A 63 0.12 -7.21 8.60
C ARG A 63 -0.62 -7.49 7.30
N GLY A 64 0.01 -8.14 6.32
CA GLY A 64 -0.63 -8.54 5.06
C GLY A 64 -0.27 -7.66 3.87
N PHE A 65 0.95 -7.13 3.83
CA PHE A 65 1.46 -6.33 2.72
C PHE A 65 2.75 -6.92 2.14
N ALA A 66 2.91 -6.88 0.82
CA ALA A 66 4.16 -7.22 0.16
C ALA A 66 4.48 -6.25 -0.98
N TRP A 67 5.75 -5.94 -1.20
CA TRP A 67 6.18 -4.99 -2.24
C TRP A 67 7.62 -5.28 -2.69
N PHE A 68 8.00 -4.74 -3.86
CA PHE A 68 9.42 -4.61 -4.20
C PHE A 68 9.99 -3.35 -3.59
N HIS A 69 11.05 -3.51 -2.80
CA HIS A 69 11.84 -2.42 -2.29
C HIS A 69 12.88 -1.99 -3.32
N PHE A 70 13.06 -0.69 -3.46
CA PHE A 70 14.04 -0.08 -4.34
C PHE A 70 14.95 0.78 -3.47
N ASP A 71 16.24 0.41 -3.38
CA ASP A 71 17.24 1.12 -2.56
C ASP A 71 17.51 2.54 -3.11
N GLU A 72 17.34 2.73 -4.43
CA GLU A 72 17.37 4.05 -5.04
C GLU A 72 16.06 4.78 -4.74
N ALA A 73 16.02 5.45 -3.59
CA ALA A 73 15.19 6.64 -3.47
C ALA A 73 15.65 7.59 -4.58
N SER A 74 14.91 7.65 -5.69
CA SER A 74 15.14 8.73 -6.64
C SER A 74 15.06 10.03 -5.83
N SER A 75 16.05 10.90 -5.97
CA SER A 75 16.14 12.14 -5.19
C SER A 75 14.93 13.07 -5.39
N ASN A 76 14.02 12.70 -6.30
CA ASN A 76 12.75 13.35 -6.57
C ASN A 76 11.59 12.44 -6.15
N VAL A 77 11.19 12.54 -4.87
CA VAL A 77 9.91 11.98 -4.40
C VAL A 77 8.79 12.57 -5.26
N SER A 78 8.01 11.71 -5.92
CA SER A 78 6.93 12.17 -6.79
C SER A 78 5.93 13.03 -6.01
N LYS A 79 5.28 13.99 -6.69
CA LYS A 79 4.22 14.81 -6.08
C LYS A 79 3.16 13.92 -5.40
N THR A 80 2.75 12.84 -6.08
CA THR A 80 1.77 11.88 -5.56
C THR A 80 2.25 11.19 -4.30
N THR A 81 3.52 10.76 -4.24
CA THR A 81 4.08 10.12 -3.04
C THR A 81 4.07 11.07 -1.84
N ARG A 82 4.47 12.34 -2.04
CA ARG A 82 4.43 13.34 -0.97
C ARG A 82 3.00 13.63 -0.50
N GLN A 83 2.06 13.77 -1.44
CA GLN A 83 0.65 13.98 -1.14
C GLN A 83 0.04 12.79 -0.38
N LEU A 84 0.35 11.55 -0.78
CA LEU A 84 -0.08 10.34 -0.08
C LEU A 84 0.48 10.29 1.35
N ALA A 85 1.76 10.62 1.53
CA ALA A 85 2.38 10.67 2.86
C ALA A 85 1.69 11.71 3.76
N LEU A 86 1.43 12.92 3.25
CA LEU A 86 0.67 13.94 3.96
C LEU A 86 -0.73 13.43 4.33
N LEU A 87 -1.47 12.88 3.36
CA LEU A 87 -2.81 12.35 3.58
C LEU A 87 -2.83 11.29 4.69
N PHE A 88 -1.95 10.28 4.63
CA PHE A 88 -1.92 9.24 5.65
C PHE A 88 -1.54 9.79 7.02
N MET A 89 -0.54 10.67 7.10
CA MET A 89 -0.17 11.33 8.36
C MET A 89 -1.38 12.05 8.98
N LEU A 90 -2.12 12.84 8.20
CA LEU A 90 -3.31 13.56 8.68
C LEU A 90 -4.46 12.61 9.07
N ILE A 91 -4.68 11.53 8.33
CA ILE A 91 -5.69 10.52 8.70
C ILE A 91 -5.36 9.90 10.06
N PHE A 92 -4.12 9.48 10.25
CA PHE A 92 -3.67 8.86 11.49
C PHE A 92 -3.74 9.86 12.65
N GLU A 93 -3.30 11.10 12.46
CA GLU A 93 -3.42 12.17 13.46
C GLU A 93 -4.89 12.42 13.85
N PHE A 94 -5.77 12.60 12.86
CA PHE A 94 -7.20 12.83 13.10
C PHE A 94 -7.84 11.68 13.89
N LYS A 95 -7.55 10.43 13.51
CA LYS A 95 -8.08 9.24 14.20
C LYS A 95 -7.48 9.08 15.59
N ALA A 96 -6.19 9.38 15.77
CA ALA A 96 -5.52 9.35 17.07
C ALA A 96 -6.14 10.35 18.06
N ASP A 97 -6.37 11.59 17.61
CA ASP A 97 -7.01 12.64 18.42
C ASP A 97 -8.43 12.27 18.82
N GLY A 98 -9.13 11.50 17.99
CA GLY A 98 -10.43 10.91 18.29
C GLY A 98 -10.39 9.67 19.20
N GLY A 99 -9.21 9.25 19.68
CA GLY A 99 -9.02 8.10 20.55
C GLY A 99 -9.01 6.74 19.85
N ALA A 100 -8.92 6.70 18.51
CA ALA A 100 -8.89 5.45 17.78
C ALA A 100 -7.56 4.70 17.97
N HIS A 101 -7.63 3.37 18.10
CA HIS A 101 -6.43 2.53 18.21
C HIS A 101 -5.72 2.39 16.86
N LEU A 102 -4.49 2.91 16.77
CA LEU A 102 -3.68 2.89 15.53
C LEU A 102 -3.38 1.47 15.03
N ALA A 103 -3.28 0.49 15.93
CA ALA A 103 -3.04 -0.91 15.56
C ALA A 103 -4.20 -1.52 14.74
N ARG A 104 -5.39 -0.89 14.75
CA ARG A 104 -6.59 -1.31 14.02
C ARG A 104 -6.94 -0.36 12.88
N PHE A 105 -5.94 0.30 12.29
CA PHE A 105 -6.16 1.27 11.21
C PHE A 105 -6.89 0.66 10.00
N THR A 106 -6.73 -0.64 9.76
CA THR A 106 -7.42 -1.39 8.70
C THR A 106 -8.94 -1.45 8.89
N ASP A 107 -9.44 -1.18 10.09
CA ASP A 107 -10.88 -1.14 10.40
C ASP A 107 -11.49 0.25 10.19
N TRP A 108 -10.67 1.27 9.89
CA TRP A 108 -11.15 2.64 9.78
C TRP A 108 -11.82 2.87 8.44
N GLN A 109 -13.10 3.21 8.49
CA GLN A 109 -13.80 3.74 7.34
C GLN A 109 -13.39 5.19 7.10
N ILE A 110 -13.03 5.47 5.86
CA ILE A 110 -12.71 6.78 5.30
C ILE A 110 -13.84 7.09 4.32
N ASP A 111 -14.90 7.72 4.79
CA ASP A 111 -16.05 8.13 3.98
C ASP A 111 -15.95 9.62 3.60
N HIS A 112 -16.91 10.08 2.80
CA HIS A 112 -16.96 11.49 2.39
C HIS A 112 -17.05 12.45 3.58
N SER A 113 -17.80 12.09 4.63
CA SER A 113 -17.98 12.94 5.81
C SER A 113 -16.66 13.13 6.57
N PHE A 114 -15.89 12.05 6.72
CA PHE A 114 -14.56 12.09 7.31
C PHE A 114 -13.59 12.94 6.48
N LEU A 115 -13.62 12.84 5.14
CA LEU A 115 -12.76 13.66 4.29
C LEU A 115 -13.07 15.15 4.40
N SER A 116 -14.35 15.53 4.49
CA SER A 116 -14.74 16.92 4.74
C SER A 116 -14.23 17.42 6.10
N ALA A 117 -14.37 16.61 7.16
CA ALA A 117 -13.86 16.96 8.49
C ALA A 117 -12.33 17.07 8.52
N LEU A 118 -11.62 16.21 7.77
CA LEU A 118 -10.17 16.25 7.63
C LEU A 118 -9.72 17.55 6.95
N ILE A 119 -10.43 17.97 5.90
CA ILE A 119 -10.18 19.25 5.21
C ILE A 119 -10.39 20.43 6.14
N GLU A 120 -11.51 20.45 6.86
CA GLU A 120 -11.83 21.54 7.78
C GLU A 120 -10.75 21.70 8.86
N LYS A 121 -10.30 20.58 9.46
CA LYS A 121 -9.29 20.59 10.51
C LYS A 121 -7.89 20.96 10.00
N HIS A 122 -7.53 20.57 8.77
CA HIS A 122 -6.16 20.70 8.23
C HIS A 122 -6.08 21.59 6.98
N GLN A 123 -6.98 22.58 6.85
CA GLN A 123 -7.13 23.40 5.65
C GLN A 123 -5.80 24.00 5.17
N LEU A 124 -5.00 24.58 6.08
CA LEU A 124 -3.74 25.24 5.71
C LEU A 124 -2.71 24.27 5.12
N LEU A 125 -2.55 23.10 5.73
CA LEU A 125 -1.59 22.07 5.26
C LEU A 125 -2.04 21.47 3.93
N LEU A 126 -3.32 21.17 3.80
CA LEU A 126 -3.88 20.61 2.57
C LEU A 126 -3.87 21.63 1.43
N ALA A 127 -4.11 22.91 1.71
CA ALA A 127 -4.03 23.97 0.71
C ALA A 127 -2.60 24.12 0.17
N ALA A 128 -1.58 24.03 1.02
CA ALA A 128 -0.18 24.11 0.62
C ALA A 128 0.21 23.00 -0.40
N GLU A 129 -0.41 21.83 -0.33
CA GLU A 129 -0.20 20.72 -1.28
C GLU A 129 -1.27 20.64 -2.38
N ASN A 130 -2.16 21.62 -2.51
CA ASN A 130 -3.30 21.63 -3.44
C ASN A 130 -4.23 20.41 -3.26
N LEU A 131 -4.65 20.17 -2.01
CA LEU A 131 -5.52 19.05 -1.60
C LEU A 131 -6.70 19.50 -0.72
N ALA A 132 -6.96 20.80 -0.61
CA ALA A 132 -8.01 21.35 0.25
C ALA A 132 -9.45 21.16 -0.31
N GLU A 133 -9.61 20.43 -1.41
CA GLU A 133 -10.90 20.13 -2.02
C GLU A 133 -11.25 18.64 -1.86
N PRO A 134 -12.51 18.28 -1.52
CA PRO A 134 -12.91 16.89 -1.29
C PRO A 134 -12.62 15.95 -2.46
N ASP A 135 -12.82 16.42 -3.71
CA ASP A 135 -12.60 15.60 -4.90
C ASP A 135 -11.11 15.25 -5.11
N LEU A 136 -10.20 16.15 -4.69
CA LEU A 136 -8.76 15.92 -4.77
C LEU A 136 -8.32 14.85 -3.77
N LEU A 137 -8.87 14.84 -2.55
CA LEU A 137 -8.61 13.77 -1.58
C LEU A 137 -9.18 12.42 -2.06
N GLN A 138 -10.36 12.41 -2.67
CA GLN A 138 -10.93 11.19 -3.26
C GLN A 138 -10.06 10.67 -4.42
N GLN A 139 -9.56 11.54 -5.30
CA GLN A 139 -8.65 11.15 -6.38
C GLN A 139 -7.34 10.59 -5.81
N LEU A 140 -6.84 11.19 -4.73
CA LEU A 140 -5.64 10.71 -4.05
C LEU A 140 -5.87 9.34 -3.41
N LEU A 141 -7.04 9.08 -2.81
CA LEU A 141 -7.43 7.76 -2.29
C LEU A 141 -7.63 6.70 -3.38
N ARG A 142 -8.17 7.08 -4.55
CA ARG A 142 -8.18 6.19 -5.72
C ARG A 142 -6.76 5.82 -6.15
N SER A 143 -5.85 6.79 -6.09
CA SER A 143 -4.42 6.54 -6.36
C SER A 143 -3.82 5.61 -5.31
N ALA A 144 -4.12 5.83 -4.02
CA ALA A 144 -3.73 4.94 -2.92
C ALA A 144 -4.21 3.50 -3.18
N ALA A 145 -5.47 3.34 -3.60
CA ALA A 145 -6.03 2.03 -3.92
C ALA A 145 -5.34 1.36 -5.10
N ASN A 146 -5.04 2.11 -6.16
CA ASN A 146 -4.27 1.58 -7.31
C ASN A 146 -2.88 1.05 -6.90
N TYR A 147 -2.23 1.68 -5.92
CA TYR A 147 -0.94 1.24 -5.38
C TYR A 147 -1.05 0.23 -4.24
N GLY A 148 -2.25 -0.21 -3.87
CA GLY A 148 -2.48 -1.22 -2.84
C GLY A 148 -2.45 -0.72 -1.39
N PHE A 149 -2.46 0.60 -1.18
CA PHE A 149 -2.51 1.23 0.14
C PHE A 149 -3.93 1.45 0.66
N ALA A 150 -4.94 1.24 -0.19
CA ALA A 150 -6.34 1.39 0.20
C ALA A 150 -7.23 0.42 -0.60
N ILE A 151 -8.45 0.24 -0.12
CA ILE A 151 -9.50 -0.57 -0.73
C ILE A 151 -10.74 0.29 -0.82
N ALA A 152 -11.33 0.40 -2.00
CA ALA A 152 -12.63 1.05 -2.16
C ALA A 152 -13.72 0.11 -1.62
N GLU A 153 -14.52 0.58 -0.68
CA GLU A 153 -15.63 -0.17 -0.06
C GLU A 153 -16.88 0.72 0.00
N GLY A 154 -17.91 0.33 -0.75
CA GLY A 154 -19.15 1.11 -0.86
C GLY A 154 -18.89 2.53 -1.38
N ALA A 155 -19.25 3.54 -0.58
CA ALA A 155 -19.04 4.96 -0.87
C ALA A 155 -17.77 5.53 -0.18
N GLY A 156 -16.85 4.68 0.25
CA GLY A 156 -15.65 5.12 0.95
C GLY A 156 -14.44 4.22 0.69
N TRP A 157 -13.46 4.35 1.57
CA TRP A 157 -12.20 3.60 1.53
C TRP A 157 -11.82 3.04 2.89
N ARG A 158 -10.96 2.02 2.86
CA ARG A 158 -10.20 1.50 3.99
C ARG A 158 -8.73 1.40 3.62
N LEU A 159 -7.85 1.48 4.62
CA LEU A 159 -6.40 1.33 4.45
C LEU A 159 -5.99 -0.15 4.57
#